data_AF-A0A7C5W037-F1
#
_entry.id   AF-A0A7C5W037-F1
#
_cell.length_a   1.000
_cell.length_b   1.000
_cell.length_c   1.000
_cell.angle_alpha   90.00
_cell.angle_beta   90.00
_cell.angle_gamma   90.00
#
_symmetry.space_group_name_H-M   'P 1'
#
loop_
_entity.id
_entity.type
_entity.pdbx_description
1 polymer ?
#
loop_
_entity_poly.entity_id
_entity_poly.type
_entity_poly.pdbx_seq_one_letter_code
_entity_poly.pdbx_strand_id
1 'polypeptide(L)'
;KFYEKWRAFGERLIIKKPDIFGGILENYRVVDLSPIKRFACLHLKHDLSIFFDGTVPLCRQDYNAEFKAGNIKTDGLESCWEKLKEIYKKQWNNIFDRPSVCKKCDEWWIFNL
;
A
#
# COMPACT_ATOMS: atom_id res chain seq x y z
N LYS A 1 3.17 24.05 12.88
CA LYS A 1 4.21 24.62 11.97
C LYS A 1 4.03 24.19 10.50
N PHE A 2 3.79 22.91 10.19
CA PHE A 2 3.53 22.46 8.80
C PHE A 2 2.24 23.10 8.23
N TYR A 3 1.07 22.87 8.84
CA TYR A 3 -0.21 23.39 8.35
C TYR A 3 -0.19 24.90 8.08
N GLU A 4 0.24 25.71 9.05
CA GLU A 4 0.35 27.17 8.90
C GLU A 4 1.19 27.59 7.69
N LYS A 5 2.29 26.89 7.41
CA LYS A 5 3.18 27.21 6.28
C LYS A 5 2.49 26.93 4.93
N TRP A 6 1.67 25.89 4.87
CA TRP A 6 1.04 25.47 3.61
C TRP A 6 -0.37 26.04 3.42
N ARG A 7 -0.94 26.70 4.44
CA ARG A 7 -2.27 27.35 4.37
C ARG A 7 -2.39 28.37 3.23
N ALA A 8 -1.31 29.04 2.87
CA ALA A 8 -1.28 30.00 1.77
C ALA A 8 -1.58 29.39 0.39
N PHE A 9 -1.42 28.07 0.23
CA PHE A 9 -1.77 27.36 -1.01
C PHE A 9 -3.28 27.08 -1.13
N GLY A 10 -4.06 27.42 -0.10
CA GLY A 10 -5.52 27.41 -0.12
C GLY A 10 -6.10 26.06 -0.54
N GLU A 11 -7.10 26.10 -1.41
CA GLU A 11 -7.86 24.94 -1.90
C GLU A 11 -7.02 23.94 -2.73
N ARG A 12 -5.79 24.31 -3.12
CA ARG A 12 -4.89 23.42 -3.87
C ARG A 12 -4.17 22.41 -2.98
N LEU A 13 -4.27 22.55 -1.67
CA LEU A 13 -3.57 21.68 -0.72
C LEU A 13 -4.49 20.55 -0.24
N ILE A 14 -4.21 19.33 -0.70
CA ILE A 14 -4.81 18.12 -0.13
C ILE A 14 -3.87 17.58 0.93
N ILE A 15 -4.23 17.72 2.20
CA ILE A 15 -3.50 17.13 3.32
C ILE A 15 -4.02 15.72 3.54
N LYS A 16 -3.15 14.72 3.35
CA LYS A 16 -3.45 13.32 3.65
C LYS A 16 -2.86 12.93 5.01
N LYS A 17 -3.39 11.86 5.61
CA LYS A 17 -2.80 11.27 6.82
C LYS A 17 -1.34 10.85 6.56
N PRO A 18 -0.49 10.80 7.60
CA PRO A 18 0.79 10.12 7.51
C PRO A 18 0.60 8.65 7.10
N ASP A 19 1.50 8.19 6.25
CA ASP A 19 1.62 6.79 5.86
C ASP A 19 2.32 6.02 7.00
N ILE A 20 1.88 4.79 7.27
CA ILE A 20 2.51 3.93 8.29
C ILE A 20 3.40 2.85 7.66
N PHE A 21 3.39 2.70 6.33
CA PHE A 21 4.16 1.70 5.59
C PHE A 21 4.03 0.30 6.19
N GLY A 22 2.80 -0.21 6.28
CA GLY A 22 2.55 -1.53 6.87
C GLY A 22 2.91 -1.64 8.36
N GLY A 23 3.00 -0.51 9.08
CA GLY A 23 3.32 -0.44 10.50
C GLY A 23 4.80 -0.24 10.83
N ILE A 24 5.62 0.18 9.86
CA ILE A 24 7.01 0.60 10.07
C ILE A 24 7.05 1.95 10.80
N LEU A 25 6.19 2.89 10.42
CA LEU A 25 6.11 4.20 11.09
C LEU A 25 5.00 4.22 12.15
N GLU A 26 5.15 5.12 13.10
CA GLU A 26 4.17 5.35 14.16
C GLU A 26 2.83 5.81 13.58
N ASN A 27 1.74 5.27 14.12
CA ASN A 27 0.40 5.61 13.70
C ASN A 27 -0.13 6.81 14.51
N TYR A 28 -0.26 7.96 13.83
CA TYR A 28 -0.78 9.20 14.42
C TYR A 28 -2.30 9.41 14.21
N ARG A 29 -3.04 8.37 13.77
CA ARG A 29 -4.49 8.49 13.56
C ARG A 29 -5.22 8.70 14.89
N VAL A 30 -6.12 9.68 14.90
CA VAL A 30 -7.02 9.96 16.03
C VAL A 30 -8.27 9.07 15.97
N VAL A 31 -8.75 8.75 14.77
CA VAL A 31 -9.95 7.93 14.52
C VAL A 31 -9.66 6.93 13.42
N ASP A 32 -10.13 5.68 13.58
CA ASP A 32 -10.14 4.70 12.50
C ASP A 32 -11.43 4.82 11.70
N LEU A 33 -11.28 5.16 10.41
CA LEU A 33 -12.36 5.26 9.45
C LEU A 33 -12.43 4.05 8.51
N SER A 34 -11.70 2.98 8.84
CA SER A 34 -11.71 1.76 8.04
C SER A 34 -13.10 1.09 8.04
N PRO A 35 -13.49 0.45 6.92
CA PRO A 35 -14.72 -0.32 6.87
C PRO A 35 -14.76 -1.38 7.97
N ILE A 36 -15.93 -1.55 8.60
CA ILE A 36 -16.15 -2.52 9.69
C ILE A 36 -15.69 -3.92 9.30
N LYS A 37 -15.95 -4.33 8.05
CA LYS A 37 -15.50 -5.60 7.50
C LYS A 37 -14.33 -5.37 6.55
N ARG A 38 -13.20 -6.02 6.86
CA ARG A 38 -12.04 -6.07 5.96
C ARG A 38 -12.36 -6.83 4.69
N PHE A 39 -11.96 -6.27 3.55
CA PHE A 39 -12.07 -6.88 2.23
C PHE A 39 -10.72 -6.83 1.51
N ALA A 40 -10.66 -7.42 0.31
CA ALA A 40 -9.43 -7.48 -0.47
C ALA A 40 -8.94 -6.08 -0.88
N CYS A 41 -7.67 -5.82 -0.63
CA CYS A 41 -7.03 -4.53 -0.77
C CYS A 41 -7.20 -3.94 -2.18
N LEU A 42 -7.65 -2.68 -2.25
CA LEU A 42 -7.82 -1.96 -3.50
C LEU A 42 -6.47 -1.70 -4.19
N HIS A 43 -5.40 -1.43 -3.43
CA HIS A 43 -4.06 -1.26 -4.00
C HIS A 43 -3.55 -2.53 -4.67
N LEU A 44 -3.76 -3.71 -4.07
CA LEU A 44 -3.35 -4.97 -4.70
C LEU A 44 -4.15 -5.29 -5.97
N LYS A 45 -5.35 -4.72 -6.11
CA LYS A 45 -6.19 -4.90 -7.29
C LYS A 45 -5.76 -4.02 -8.46
N HIS A 46 -5.24 -2.81 -8.18
CA HIS A 46 -5.11 -1.75 -9.18
C HIS A 46 -3.66 -1.28 -9.40
N ASP A 47 -2.78 -1.44 -8.43
CA ASP A 47 -1.49 -0.77 -8.43
C ASP A 47 -0.34 -1.75 -8.60
N LEU A 48 0.67 -1.33 -9.36
CA LEU A 48 1.98 -1.97 -9.42
C LEU A 48 3.03 -0.96 -8.93
N SER A 49 3.79 -1.34 -7.90
CA SER A 49 4.94 -0.56 -7.41
C SER A 49 6.23 -1.17 -7.92
N ILE A 50 7.18 -0.32 -8.32
CA ILE A 50 8.48 -0.75 -8.85
C ILE A 50 9.55 0.11 -8.20
N PHE A 51 10.53 -0.52 -7.56
CA PHE A 51 11.70 0.15 -6.99
C PHE A 51 12.70 0.53 -8.08
N PHE A 52 13.60 1.47 -7.78
CA PHE A 52 14.54 2.02 -8.75
C PHE A 52 15.45 0.93 -9.38
N ASP A 53 15.75 -0.13 -8.62
CA ASP A 53 16.56 -1.27 -9.07
C ASP A 53 15.77 -2.26 -9.94
N GLY A 54 14.45 -2.06 -10.08
CA GLY A 54 13.53 -2.90 -10.83
C GLY A 54 12.79 -3.92 -9.97
N THR A 55 13.08 -4.02 -8.66
CA THR A 55 12.34 -4.92 -7.78
C THR A 55 10.88 -4.51 -7.67
N VAL A 56 10.00 -5.51 -7.78
CA VAL A 56 8.55 -5.34 -7.56
C VAL A 56 8.22 -5.82 -6.15
N PRO A 57 8.01 -4.92 -5.18
CA PRO A 57 7.50 -5.27 -3.86
C PRO A 57 6.02 -5.69 -3.94
N LEU A 58 5.42 -6.07 -2.80
CA LEU A 58 3.97 -6.36 -2.79
C LEU A 58 3.11 -5.16 -3.22
N CYS A 59 3.40 -4.00 -2.65
CA CYS A 59 2.79 -2.71 -2.96
C CYS A 59 3.64 -1.60 -2.34
N ARG A 60 3.22 -0.35 -2.49
CA ARG A 60 3.91 0.81 -1.89
C ARG A 60 4.12 0.69 -0.37
N GLN A 61 3.23 0.00 0.34
CA GLN A 61 3.33 -0.18 1.79
C GLN A 61 4.48 -1.12 2.20
N ASP A 62 4.92 -1.98 1.30
CA ASP A 62 6.01 -2.91 1.52
C ASP A 62 7.37 -2.23 1.24
N TYR A 63 7.67 -1.23 2.05
CA TYR A 63 8.80 -0.31 1.87
C TYR A 63 10.16 -1.04 1.82
N ASN A 64 10.32 -2.10 2.62
CA ASN A 64 11.56 -2.90 2.65
C ASN A 64 11.56 -4.06 1.64
N ALA A 65 10.50 -4.20 0.82
CA ALA A 65 10.28 -5.36 -0.03
C ALA A 65 10.43 -6.70 0.72
N GLU A 66 9.74 -6.84 1.86
CA GLU A 66 9.63 -8.10 2.60
C GLU A 66 9.04 -9.19 1.69
N PHE A 67 8.12 -8.81 0.80
CA PHE A 67 7.65 -9.63 -0.29
C PHE A 67 8.21 -9.12 -1.61
N LYS A 68 8.83 -10.02 -2.38
CA LYS A 68 9.36 -9.72 -3.72
C LYS A 68 8.59 -10.51 -4.75
N ALA A 69 7.79 -9.84 -5.57
CA ALA A 69 7.16 -10.47 -6.72
C ALA A 69 8.20 -10.82 -7.80
N GLY A 70 9.25 -10.02 -7.95
CA GLY A 70 10.32 -10.28 -8.91
C GLY A 70 11.12 -9.03 -9.22
N ASN A 71 11.84 -9.05 -10.34
CA ASN A 71 12.47 -7.86 -10.90
C ASN A 71 12.06 -7.67 -12.37
N ILE A 72 11.57 -6.48 -12.71
CA ILE A 72 11.08 -6.20 -14.07
C ILE A 72 12.14 -6.35 -15.16
N LYS A 73 13.43 -6.21 -14.80
CA LYS A 73 14.56 -6.28 -15.74
C LYS A 73 14.90 -7.72 -16.11
N THR A 74 14.56 -8.69 -15.27
CA THR A 74 14.85 -10.12 -15.48
C THR A 74 13.60 -10.95 -15.76
N ASP A 75 12.53 -10.71 -15.01
CA ASP A 75 11.33 -11.56 -15.03
C ASP A 75 10.23 -11.01 -15.94
N GLY A 76 10.31 -9.71 -16.27
CA GLY A 76 9.27 -8.98 -16.97
C GLY A 76 8.09 -8.57 -16.08
N LEU A 77 7.30 -7.62 -16.57
CA LEU A 77 6.18 -7.02 -15.83
C LEU A 77 5.03 -8.01 -15.59
N GLU A 78 4.70 -8.82 -16.61
CA GLU A 78 3.59 -9.78 -16.54
C GLU A 78 3.83 -10.87 -15.49
N SER A 79 5.05 -11.43 -15.44
CA SER A 79 5.42 -12.44 -14.44
C SER A 79 5.33 -11.90 -13.01
N CYS A 80 5.76 -10.66 -12.80
CA CYS A 80 5.63 -9.99 -11.51
C CYS A 80 4.15 -9.77 -11.15
N TRP A 81 3.32 -9.34 -12.10
CA TRP A 81 1.89 -9.11 -11.90
C TRP A 81 1.13 -10.38 -11.53
N GLU A 82 1.36 -11.50 -12.22
CA GLU A 82 0.69 -12.77 -11.89
C GLU A 82 1.06 -13.28 -10.50
N LYS A 83 2.30 -13.05 -10.02
CA LYS A 83 2.66 -13.37 -8.62
C LYS A 83 1.94 -12.48 -7.60
N LEU A 84 1.73 -11.19 -7.91
CA LEU A 84 0.94 -10.30 -7.04
C LEU A 84 -0.53 -10.70 -6.98
N LYS A 85 -1.10 -11.12 -8.11
CA LYS A 85 -2.47 -11.60 -8.23
C LYS A 85 -2.76 -12.80 -7.32
N GLU A 86 -1.78 -13.69 -7.11
CA GLU A 86 -1.92 -14.79 -6.14
C GLU A 86 -2.08 -14.29 -4.70
N ILE A 87 -1.43 -13.18 -4.34
CA ILE A 87 -1.63 -12.55 -3.02
C ILE A 87 -3.00 -11.89 -2.93
N TYR A 88 -3.45 -11.23 -3.99
CA TYR A 88 -4.81 -10.67 -4.04
C TYR A 88 -5.89 -11.75 -3.90
N LYS A 89 -5.76 -12.90 -4.57
CA LYS A 89 -6.66 -14.05 -4.43
C LYS A 89 -6.72 -14.57 -2.99
N LYS A 90 -5.61 -14.58 -2.26
CA LYS A 90 -5.60 -14.94 -0.83
C LYS A 90 -6.46 -13.98 0.00
N GLN A 91 -6.40 -12.68 -0.27
CA GLN A 91 -7.26 -11.71 0.42
C GLN A 91 -8.74 -11.88 0.08
N TRP A 92 -9.07 -12.33 -1.14
CA TRP A 92 -10.44 -12.69 -1.50
C TRP A 92 -10.99 -13.86 -0.66
N ASN A 93 -10.10 -14.72 -0.18
CA ASN A 93 -10.39 -15.81 0.75
C ASN A 93 -10.23 -15.42 2.23
N ASN A 94 -10.26 -14.12 2.53
CA ASN A 94 -10.10 -13.55 3.88
C ASN A 94 -8.75 -13.81 4.57
N ILE A 95 -7.69 -14.09 3.78
CA ILE A 95 -6.33 -14.24 4.31
C ILE A 95 -5.60 -12.90 4.14
N PHE A 96 -5.49 -12.13 5.22
CA PHE A 96 -4.97 -10.75 5.18
C PHE A 96 -3.61 -10.55 5.87
N ASP A 97 -3.06 -11.59 6.49
CA ASP A 97 -1.83 -11.53 7.28
C ASP A 97 -0.65 -12.24 6.59
N ARG A 98 -0.84 -12.68 5.34
CA ARG A 98 0.15 -13.36 4.53
C ARG A 98 0.21 -12.69 3.15
N PRO A 99 1.20 -11.82 2.90
CA PRO A 99 2.37 -11.50 3.73
C PRO A 99 2.09 -10.56 4.92
N SER A 100 3.04 -10.53 5.87
CA SER A 100 2.99 -9.80 7.16
C SER A 100 2.64 -8.32 7.04
N VAL A 101 3.16 -7.64 6.01
CA VAL A 101 2.91 -6.22 5.74
C VAL A 101 1.41 -5.89 5.69
N CYS A 102 0.58 -6.82 5.21
CA CYS A 102 -0.86 -6.60 5.12
C CYS A 102 -1.54 -6.62 6.50
N LYS A 103 -0.97 -7.31 7.49
CA LYS A 103 -1.59 -7.47 8.82
C LYS A 103 -1.84 -6.15 9.52
N LYS A 104 -0.86 -5.24 9.47
CA LYS A 104 -0.92 -3.90 10.11
C LYS A 104 -1.22 -2.77 9.13
N CYS A 105 -1.39 -3.07 7.84
CA CYS A 105 -1.68 -2.08 6.82
C CYS A 105 -3.05 -1.43 7.04
N ASP A 106 -3.10 -0.12 6.85
CA ASP A 106 -4.25 0.73 7.11
C ASP A 106 -4.76 1.46 5.83
N GLU A 107 -4.12 1.18 4.69
CA GLU A 107 -4.39 1.74 3.35
C GLU A 107 -5.32 0.86 2.49
N TRP A 108 -5.60 -0.39 2.90
CA TRP A 108 -6.24 -1.40 2.03
C TRP A 108 -7.60 -1.01 1.43
N TRP A 109 -8.30 -0.07 2.05
CA TRP A 109 -9.62 0.42 1.65
C TRP A 109 -9.60 1.85 1.07
N ILE A 110 -8.45 2.51 1.10
CA ILE A 110 -8.31 3.89 0.64
C ILE A 110 -8.16 3.86 -0.88
N PHE A 111 -9.06 4.55 -1.58
CA PHE A 111 -8.91 4.84 -2.99
C PHE A 111 -8.31 6.25 -3.10
N ASN A 112 -7.01 6.32 -3.43
CA ASN A 112 -6.41 7.60 -3.76
C ASN A 112 -6.85 7.99 -5.18
N LEU A 113 -7.73 8.98 -5.28
CA LEU A 113 -7.92 9.77 -6.50
C LEU A 113 -6.62 10.51 -6.86
#